data_AF-A0A355SEQ0-F1
#
_entry.id   AF-A0A355SEQ0-F1
#
_cell.length_a   1.000
_cell.length_b   1.000
_cell.length_c   1.000
_cell.angle_alpha   90.00
_cell.angle_beta   90.00
_cell.angle_gamma   90.00
#
_symmetry.space_group_name_H-M   'P 1'
#
loop_
_entity.id
_entity.type
_entity.pdbx_description
1 polymer ?
#
loop_
_entity_poly.entity_id
_entity_poly.type
_entity_poly.pdbx_seq_one_letter_code
_entity_poly.pdbx_strand_id
1 'polypeptide(L)'
;MDKFVELMNKRAKEAGATGSHFVNPHGYHDENHYVTPHDLALIAREAMKNEYFRKVVSTCKYNVEGENVVDNGQVQKSVDHTWINSNELINKSGKDYYEYATGIKTGYTTPAGQCVVSSASKDGMDLIAVVMDSSSQGRWADSKRLLEYGFQGFESYKGADKDEVISTLKVDNHSSSSPESLVAVSGENFTDILRKEEAEKIKKSIVWNKDFIFSLDGERDKIKLLSSVKAGDVIGKEIFTLDGSVLKEINLKAKEGVKKQDIMSIGINSIVSFFAGVICGAVGILIMLRRIAKKRRRLSRYGYRDFNL
;
A
#
# COMPACT_ATOMS: atom_id res chain seq x y z
N MET A 1 -5.07 30.21 -30.47
CA MET A 1 -4.60 28.84 -30.73
C MET A 1 -3.30 28.58 -29.98
N ASP A 2 -2.32 29.47 -30.15
CA ASP A 2 -0.94 29.32 -29.66
C ASP A 2 -0.84 29.08 -28.15
N LYS A 3 -1.58 29.85 -27.35
CA LYS A 3 -1.63 29.64 -25.89
C LYS A 3 -2.09 28.23 -25.47
N PHE A 4 -2.99 27.61 -26.24
CA PHE A 4 -3.44 26.25 -25.92
C PHE A 4 -2.36 25.22 -26.27
N VAL A 5 -1.67 25.42 -27.40
CA VAL A 5 -0.54 24.58 -27.82
C VAL A 5 0.62 24.65 -26.83
N GLU A 6 0.91 25.83 -26.26
CA GLU A 6 1.87 25.98 -25.17
C GLU A 6 1.49 25.13 -23.95
N LEU A 7 0.20 25.15 -23.56
CA LEU A 7 -0.31 24.31 -22.46
C LEU A 7 -0.20 22.82 -22.77
N MET A 8 -0.48 22.39 -24.00
CA MET A 8 -0.31 20.99 -24.43
C MET A 8 1.13 20.53 -24.25
N ASN A 9 2.10 21.28 -24.76
CA ASN A 9 3.52 20.94 -24.65
C ASN A 9 4.01 20.97 -23.19
N LYS A 10 3.56 21.95 -22.40
CA LYS A 10 3.87 22.01 -20.97
C LYS A 10 3.36 20.76 -20.25
N ARG A 11 2.10 20.38 -20.49
CA ARG A 11 1.48 19.22 -19.84
C ARG A 11 2.11 17.90 -20.28
N ALA A 12 2.50 17.77 -21.55
CA ALA A 12 3.24 16.62 -22.04
C ALA A 12 4.58 16.45 -21.29
N LYS A 13 5.35 17.53 -21.12
CA LYS A 13 6.60 17.51 -20.35
C LYS A 13 6.38 17.13 -18.89
N GLU A 14 5.33 17.67 -18.24
CA GLU A 14 4.96 17.30 -16.87
C GLU A 14 4.62 15.80 -16.74
N ALA A 15 4.06 15.18 -17.78
CA ALA A 15 3.79 13.74 -17.84
C ALA A 15 5.03 12.90 -18.19
N GLY A 16 6.18 13.53 -18.49
CA GLY A 16 7.42 12.88 -18.91
C GLY A 16 7.56 12.66 -20.42
N ALA A 17 6.57 13.08 -21.22
CA ALA A 17 6.59 12.99 -22.68
C ALA A 17 7.48 14.09 -23.28
N THR A 18 8.80 13.84 -23.29
CA THR A 18 9.83 14.81 -23.66
C THR A 18 10.34 14.67 -25.10
N GLY A 19 10.01 13.56 -25.77
CA GLY A 19 10.34 13.29 -27.17
C GLY A 19 9.25 13.72 -28.16
N SER A 20 8.24 14.47 -27.69
CA SER A 20 7.07 14.86 -28.48
C SER A 20 6.91 16.39 -28.54
N HIS A 21 6.36 16.90 -29.64
CA HIS A 21 6.03 18.30 -29.82
C HIS A 21 4.67 18.45 -30.52
N PHE A 22 3.81 19.30 -29.96
CA PHE A 22 2.50 19.60 -30.51
C PHE A 22 2.51 21.03 -31.06
N VAL A 23 1.95 21.22 -32.26
CA VAL A 23 1.78 22.57 -32.86
C VAL A 23 0.32 22.94 -33.11
N ASN A 24 -0.59 21.98 -32.92
CA ASN A 24 -2.03 22.17 -33.11
C ASN A 24 -2.82 21.21 -32.19
N PRO A 25 -4.09 21.53 -31.84
CA PRO A 25 -4.87 20.73 -30.91
C PRO A 25 -5.60 19.53 -31.54
N HIS A 26 -5.69 19.49 -32.87
CA HIS A 26 -6.51 18.50 -33.59
C HIS A 26 -5.70 17.35 -34.19
N GLY A 27 -4.37 17.47 -34.25
CA GLY A 27 -3.46 16.43 -34.77
C GLY A 27 -3.40 16.36 -36.29
N TYR A 28 -3.69 17.47 -37.01
CA TYR A 28 -3.40 17.48 -38.45
C TYR A 28 -1.89 17.58 -38.65
N HIS A 29 -1.44 16.99 -39.76
CA HIS A 29 -0.03 16.89 -40.10
C HIS A 29 0.64 18.27 -40.19
N ASP A 30 1.79 18.36 -39.54
CA ASP A 30 2.76 19.44 -39.59
C ASP A 30 4.11 18.80 -39.25
N GLU A 31 5.19 19.20 -39.92
CA GLU A 31 6.52 18.60 -39.72
C GLU A 31 7.04 18.79 -38.29
N ASN A 32 6.60 19.85 -37.60
CA ASN A 32 6.93 20.11 -36.21
C ASN A 32 5.93 19.45 -35.24
N HIS A 33 4.91 18.74 -35.74
CA HIS A 33 3.99 17.97 -34.91
C HIS A 33 4.38 16.49 -34.89
N TYR A 34 5.10 16.07 -33.86
CA TYR A 34 5.60 14.71 -33.75
C TYR A 34 5.43 14.14 -32.34
N VAL A 35 5.31 12.82 -32.27
CA VAL A 35 5.16 12.07 -31.02
C VAL A 35 5.95 10.76 -31.08
N THR A 36 6.22 10.17 -29.92
CA THR A 36 6.75 8.80 -29.84
C THR A 36 5.70 7.86 -29.23
N PRO A 37 5.74 6.54 -29.55
CA PRO A 37 4.83 5.58 -28.91
C PRO A 37 4.91 5.59 -27.38
N HIS A 38 6.13 5.73 -26.84
CA HIS A 38 6.38 5.81 -25.40
C HIS A 38 5.71 7.05 -24.78
N ASP A 39 5.87 8.22 -25.39
CA ASP A 39 5.28 9.46 -24.91
C ASP A 39 3.75 9.44 -24.96
N LEU A 40 3.17 8.86 -26.00
CA LEU A 40 1.73 8.64 -26.07
C LEU A 40 1.23 7.73 -24.94
N ALA A 41 2.00 6.69 -24.58
CA ALA A 41 1.66 5.84 -23.44
C ALA A 41 1.71 6.61 -22.11
N LEU A 42 2.70 7.49 -21.93
CA LEU A 42 2.79 8.37 -20.75
C LEU A 42 1.61 9.35 -20.65
N ILE A 43 1.29 10.02 -21.76
CA ILE A 43 0.17 10.96 -21.86
C ILE A 43 -1.15 10.23 -21.58
N ALA A 44 -1.35 9.06 -22.19
CA ALA A 44 -2.53 8.24 -21.97
C ALA A 44 -2.64 7.79 -20.51
N ARG A 45 -1.54 7.34 -19.90
CA ARG A 45 -1.50 6.95 -18.48
C ARG A 45 -1.89 8.10 -17.56
N GLU A 46 -1.42 9.31 -17.85
CA GLU A 46 -1.79 10.50 -17.08
C GLU A 46 -3.26 10.87 -17.29
N ALA A 47 -3.76 10.86 -18.53
CA ALA A 47 -5.15 11.16 -18.85
C ALA A 47 -6.12 10.14 -18.22
N MET A 48 -5.76 8.87 -18.19
CA MET A 48 -6.54 7.79 -17.56
C MET A 48 -6.60 7.90 -16.03
N LYS A 49 -5.90 8.84 -15.37
CA LYS A 49 -6.18 9.13 -13.95
C LYS A 49 -7.50 9.90 -13.76
N ASN A 50 -8.04 10.50 -14.81
CA ASN A 50 -9.28 11.26 -14.76
C ASN A 50 -10.50 10.37 -15.10
N GLU A 51 -11.42 10.22 -14.15
CA GLU A 51 -12.61 9.38 -14.30
C GLU A 51 -13.55 9.84 -15.43
N TYR A 52 -13.69 11.16 -15.61
CA TYR A 52 -14.47 11.72 -16.71
C TYR A 52 -13.85 11.36 -18.06
N PHE A 53 -12.53 11.48 -18.20
CA PHE A 53 -11.83 11.05 -19.41
C PHE A 53 -12.06 9.57 -19.70
N ARG A 54 -11.92 8.68 -18.69
CA ARG A 54 -12.22 7.25 -18.83
C ARG A 54 -13.62 7.01 -19.38
N LYS A 55 -14.63 7.68 -18.81
CA LYS A 55 -16.02 7.57 -19.27
C LYS A 55 -16.19 8.01 -20.73
N VAL A 56 -15.56 9.13 -21.12
CA VAL A 56 -15.66 9.66 -22.48
C VAL A 56 -15.05 8.68 -23.47
N VAL A 57 -13.83 8.19 -23.24
CA VAL A 57 -13.12 7.34 -24.21
C VAL A 57 -13.70 5.92 -24.31
N SER A 58 -14.42 5.46 -23.28
CA SER A 58 -15.15 4.18 -23.28
C SER A 58 -16.56 4.28 -23.86
N THR A 59 -17.02 5.48 -24.25
CA THR A 59 -18.37 5.66 -24.80
C THR A 59 -18.41 5.19 -26.25
N CYS A 60 -19.21 4.15 -26.56
CA CYS A 60 -19.32 3.57 -27.90
C CYS A 60 -20.09 4.46 -28.89
N LYS A 61 -21.12 5.16 -28.41
CA LYS A 61 -21.97 6.05 -29.22
C LYS A 61 -22.50 7.22 -28.41
N TYR A 62 -22.72 8.35 -29.06
CA TYR A 62 -23.31 9.54 -28.46
C TYR A 62 -24.37 10.13 -29.39
N ASN A 63 -25.61 10.20 -28.91
CA ASN A 63 -26.73 10.75 -29.66
C ASN A 63 -26.93 12.21 -29.27
N VAL A 64 -27.04 13.07 -30.28
CA VAL A 64 -27.41 14.47 -30.16
C VAL A 64 -28.77 14.61 -30.83
N GLU A 65 -29.79 14.96 -30.06
CA GLU A 65 -31.12 15.20 -30.59
C GLU A 65 -31.26 16.69 -30.95
N GLY A 66 -31.93 16.94 -32.07
CA GLY A 66 -32.30 18.29 -32.47
C GLY A 66 -31.13 19.22 -32.85
N GLU A 67 -30.03 18.69 -33.39
CA GLU A 67 -28.90 19.49 -33.87
C GLU A 67 -29.33 20.33 -35.09
N ASN A 68 -29.16 21.64 -34.99
CA ASN A 68 -29.48 22.55 -36.09
C ASN A 68 -28.38 22.48 -37.16
N VAL A 69 -28.74 21.99 -38.34
CA VAL A 69 -27.91 22.14 -39.54
C VAL A 69 -28.04 23.58 -40.00
N VAL A 70 -26.95 24.33 -39.88
CA VAL A 70 -26.88 25.74 -40.28
C VAL A 70 -26.15 25.85 -41.61
N ASP A 71 -26.77 26.53 -42.58
CA ASP A 71 -26.12 26.93 -43.83
C ASP A 71 -26.30 28.44 -44.00
N ASN A 72 -25.21 29.14 -44.35
CA ASN A 72 -25.14 30.60 -44.43
C ASN A 72 -25.73 31.34 -43.22
N GLY A 73 -25.57 30.80 -42.01
CA GLY A 73 -26.06 31.40 -40.77
C GLY A 73 -27.56 31.23 -40.49
N GLN A 74 -28.29 30.48 -41.33
CA GLN A 74 -29.70 30.14 -41.09
C GLN A 74 -29.86 28.65 -40.75
N VAL A 75 -30.69 28.36 -39.74
CA VAL A 75 -31.07 26.98 -39.39
C VAL A 75 -31.94 26.43 -40.52
N GLN A 76 -31.41 25.44 -41.23
CA GLN A 76 -32.09 24.80 -42.35
C GLN A 76 -33.01 23.67 -41.87
N LYS A 77 -32.54 22.87 -40.91
CA LYS A 77 -33.27 21.76 -40.32
C LYS A 77 -32.67 21.37 -38.99
N SER A 78 -33.50 20.81 -38.11
CA SER A 78 -33.08 20.14 -36.89
C SER A 78 -32.99 18.64 -37.19
N VAL A 79 -31.85 18.01 -36.92
CA VAL A 79 -31.61 16.58 -37.15
C VAL A 79 -31.05 15.92 -35.92
N ASP A 80 -31.41 14.65 -35.72
CA ASP A 80 -30.74 13.82 -34.75
C ASP A 80 -29.44 13.30 -35.35
N HIS A 81 -28.33 13.47 -34.63
CA HIS A 81 -27.01 13.02 -35.03
C HIS A 81 -26.49 11.96 -34.06
N THR A 82 -25.98 10.84 -34.57
CA THR A 82 -25.34 9.80 -33.76
C THR A 82 -23.85 9.73 -34.09
N TRP A 83 -23.02 10.09 -33.12
CA TRP A 83 -21.57 9.92 -33.18
C TRP A 83 -21.20 8.51 -32.76
N ILE A 84 -20.48 7.79 -33.60
CA ILE A 84 -19.97 6.45 -33.30
C ILE A 84 -18.48 6.54 -33.00
N ASN A 85 -18.05 5.90 -31.92
CA ASN A 85 -16.65 5.82 -31.58
C ASN A 85 -15.91 4.95 -32.60
N SER A 86 -14.84 5.49 -33.19
CA SER A 86 -14.04 4.80 -34.20
C SER A 86 -13.12 3.73 -33.63
N ASN A 87 -13.01 3.62 -32.31
CA ASN A 87 -12.27 2.55 -31.65
C ASN A 87 -13.06 1.24 -31.68
N GLU A 88 -12.75 0.36 -32.63
CA GLU A 88 -13.45 -0.90 -32.81
C GLU A 88 -13.24 -1.89 -31.64
N LEU A 89 -12.19 -1.71 -30.83
CA LEU A 89 -11.94 -2.60 -29.69
C LEU A 89 -13.04 -2.50 -28.63
N ILE A 90 -13.70 -1.35 -28.49
CA ILE A 90 -14.79 -1.15 -27.51
C ILE A 90 -16.18 -1.41 -28.10
N ASN A 91 -16.28 -1.65 -29.41
CA ASN A 91 -17.55 -1.85 -30.10
C ASN A 91 -18.04 -3.28 -29.90
N LYS A 92 -18.96 -3.52 -28.95
CA LYS A 92 -19.47 -4.85 -28.58
C LYS A 92 -20.08 -5.67 -29.73
N SER A 93 -20.53 -5.00 -30.80
CA SER A 93 -21.09 -5.65 -31.99
C SER A 93 -20.08 -5.78 -33.14
N GLY A 94 -18.87 -5.23 -32.97
CA GLY A 94 -17.82 -5.22 -33.97
C GLY A 94 -16.98 -6.50 -33.96
N LYS A 95 -16.47 -6.89 -35.14
CA LYS A 95 -15.57 -8.04 -35.30
C LYS A 95 -14.26 -7.93 -34.51
N ASP A 96 -13.86 -6.70 -34.18
CA ASP A 96 -12.61 -6.40 -33.50
C ASP A 96 -12.77 -6.19 -32.00
N TYR A 97 -14.00 -6.32 -31.48
CA TYR A 97 -14.31 -6.18 -30.07
C TYR A 97 -13.32 -6.96 -29.19
N TYR A 98 -12.91 -6.32 -28.11
CA TYR A 98 -12.08 -6.91 -27.08
C TYR A 98 -12.72 -6.63 -25.73
N GLU A 99 -13.13 -7.68 -25.03
CA GLU A 99 -13.96 -7.58 -23.82
C GLU A 99 -13.32 -6.76 -22.71
N TYR A 100 -11.99 -6.72 -22.65
CA TYR A 100 -11.23 -5.97 -21.66
C TYR A 100 -10.93 -4.53 -22.08
N ALA A 101 -11.21 -4.13 -23.34
CA ALA A 101 -10.88 -2.80 -23.84
C ALA A 101 -11.72 -1.71 -23.15
N THR A 102 -11.06 -0.61 -22.81
CA THR A 102 -11.65 0.55 -22.12
C THR A 102 -11.44 1.88 -22.85
N GLY A 103 -10.76 1.89 -24.00
CA GLY A 103 -10.37 3.11 -24.71
C GLY A 103 -9.22 2.86 -25.70
N ILE A 104 -8.52 3.88 -26.22
CA ILE A 104 -8.64 5.32 -25.92
C ILE A 104 -8.90 6.11 -27.20
N LYS A 105 -7.97 6.10 -28.17
CA LYS A 105 -8.05 7.00 -29.33
C LYS A 105 -7.40 6.40 -30.57
N THR A 106 -8.08 6.57 -31.69
CA THR A 106 -7.62 6.25 -33.05
C THR A 106 -6.94 7.44 -33.72
N GLY A 107 -6.07 7.20 -34.70
CA GLY A 107 -5.46 8.25 -35.50
C GLY A 107 -5.19 7.80 -36.93
N TYR A 108 -5.32 8.71 -37.88
CA TYR A 108 -4.96 8.49 -39.27
C TYR A 108 -4.61 9.80 -39.95
N THR A 109 -3.47 9.82 -40.63
CA THR A 109 -3.18 10.74 -41.73
C THR A 109 -2.40 9.95 -42.78
N THR A 110 -2.36 10.43 -44.03
CA THR A 110 -1.58 9.76 -45.07
C THR A 110 -0.12 9.53 -44.67
N PRO A 111 0.59 10.50 -44.02
CA PRO A 111 1.96 10.27 -43.55
C PRO A 111 2.10 9.40 -42.28
N ALA A 112 1.09 9.37 -41.40
CA ALA A 112 1.19 8.67 -40.10
C ALA A 112 0.76 7.20 -40.14
N GLY A 113 0.12 6.76 -41.23
CA GLY A 113 -0.52 5.45 -41.30
C GLY A 113 -1.68 5.33 -40.29
N GLN A 114 -2.07 4.10 -39.98
CA GLN A 114 -3.17 3.85 -39.02
C GLN A 114 -2.60 3.65 -37.61
N CYS A 115 -3.03 4.52 -36.69
CA CYS A 115 -2.56 4.53 -35.31
C CYS A 115 -3.71 4.24 -34.33
N VAL A 116 -3.36 3.68 -33.18
CA VAL A 116 -4.27 3.55 -32.04
C VAL A 116 -3.48 3.58 -30.73
N VAL A 117 -4.02 4.32 -29.76
CA VAL A 117 -3.72 4.16 -28.34
C VAL A 117 -4.89 3.43 -27.71
N SER A 118 -4.65 2.21 -27.25
CA SER A 118 -5.65 1.34 -26.64
C SER A 118 -5.42 1.23 -25.15
N SER A 119 -6.49 1.12 -24.37
CA SER A 119 -6.42 0.71 -22.96
C SER A 119 -7.28 -0.51 -22.72
N ALA A 120 -6.88 -1.33 -21.75
CA ALA A 120 -7.68 -2.44 -21.28
C ALA A 120 -7.50 -2.67 -19.77
N SER A 121 -8.51 -3.25 -19.14
CA SER A 121 -8.50 -3.59 -17.71
C SER A 121 -8.91 -5.05 -17.53
N LYS A 122 -8.07 -5.82 -16.84
CA LYS A 122 -8.30 -7.24 -16.55
C LYS A 122 -7.61 -7.62 -15.24
N ASP A 123 -8.31 -8.35 -14.38
CA ASP A 123 -7.78 -8.88 -13.11
C ASP A 123 -7.10 -7.83 -12.22
N GLY A 124 -7.65 -6.61 -12.18
CA GLY A 124 -7.11 -5.50 -11.38
C GLY A 124 -5.86 -4.83 -11.96
N MET A 125 -5.44 -5.22 -13.18
CA MET A 125 -4.34 -4.60 -13.92
C MET A 125 -4.89 -3.77 -15.09
N ASP A 126 -4.45 -2.52 -15.17
CA ASP A 126 -4.74 -1.61 -16.29
C ASP A 126 -3.51 -1.57 -17.22
N LEU A 127 -3.72 -1.82 -18.51
CA LEU A 127 -2.67 -1.75 -19.54
C LEU A 127 -3.01 -0.73 -20.62
N ILE A 128 -1.95 -0.15 -21.20
CA ILE A 128 -2.00 0.72 -22.37
C ILE A 128 -1.11 0.13 -23.45
N ALA A 129 -1.63 0.05 -24.68
CA ALA A 129 -0.88 -0.35 -25.86
C ALA A 129 -0.90 0.80 -26.88
N VAL A 130 0.24 1.07 -27.51
CA VAL A 130 0.36 2.09 -28.57
C VAL A 130 0.86 1.41 -29.83
N VAL A 131 0.06 1.51 -30.89
CA VAL A 131 0.40 1.01 -32.23
C VAL A 131 0.36 2.19 -33.19
N MET A 132 1.43 2.39 -33.94
CA MET A 132 1.59 3.47 -34.91
C MET A 132 1.99 2.89 -36.27
N ASP A 133 1.71 3.62 -37.35
CA ASP A 133 2.04 3.23 -38.73
C ASP A 133 1.67 1.79 -39.09
N SER A 134 0.44 1.40 -38.74
CA SER A 134 -0.09 0.06 -39.05
C SER A 134 -1.07 0.12 -40.22
N SER A 135 -1.53 -1.05 -40.65
CA SER A 135 -2.68 -1.17 -41.55
C SER A 135 -3.99 -0.97 -40.80
N SER A 136 -5.09 -0.73 -41.53
CA SER A 136 -6.40 -0.49 -40.91
C SER A 136 -6.87 -1.64 -40.04
N GLN A 137 -6.57 -2.89 -40.42
CA GLN A 137 -6.91 -4.07 -39.63
C GLN A 137 -5.79 -4.46 -38.65
N GLY A 138 -4.53 -4.23 -39.04
CA GLY A 138 -3.35 -4.57 -38.23
C GLY A 138 -3.36 -3.87 -36.88
N ARG A 139 -3.73 -2.57 -36.83
CA ARG A 139 -3.76 -1.81 -35.58
C ARG A 139 -4.60 -2.47 -34.48
N TRP A 140 -5.70 -3.14 -34.85
CA TRP A 140 -6.57 -3.81 -33.89
C TRP A 140 -6.01 -5.16 -33.45
N ALA A 141 -5.48 -5.93 -34.39
CA ALA A 141 -4.85 -7.22 -34.10
C ALA A 141 -3.62 -7.04 -33.20
N ASP A 142 -2.76 -6.07 -33.52
CA ASP A 142 -1.53 -5.80 -32.78
C ASP A 142 -1.81 -5.23 -31.39
N SER A 143 -2.78 -4.31 -31.25
CA SER A 143 -3.21 -3.84 -29.92
C SER A 143 -3.69 -4.99 -29.05
N LYS A 144 -4.53 -5.90 -29.57
CA LYS A 144 -4.98 -7.08 -28.81
C LYS A 144 -3.82 -7.97 -28.41
N ARG A 145 -2.87 -8.24 -29.32
CA ARG A 145 -1.68 -9.06 -29.02
C ARG A 145 -0.80 -8.43 -27.93
N LEU A 146 -0.57 -7.12 -27.98
CA LEU A 146 0.24 -6.42 -26.96
C LEU A 146 -0.43 -6.43 -25.59
N LEU A 147 -1.75 -6.19 -25.54
CA LEU A 147 -2.52 -6.23 -24.30
C LEU A 147 -2.53 -7.65 -23.71
N GLU A 148 -2.79 -8.67 -24.54
CA GLU A 148 -2.74 -10.07 -24.12
C GLU A 148 -1.35 -10.49 -23.66
N TYR A 149 -0.28 -10.07 -24.35
CA TYR A 149 1.09 -10.29 -23.90
C TYR A 149 1.32 -9.75 -22.48
N GLY A 150 0.84 -8.53 -22.21
CA GLY A 150 0.91 -7.94 -20.88
C GLY A 150 0.13 -8.74 -19.84
N PHE A 151 -1.14 -9.06 -20.10
CA PHE A 151 -1.98 -9.83 -19.15
C PHE A 151 -1.50 -11.27 -18.92
N GLN A 152 -0.88 -11.89 -19.93
CA GLN A 152 -0.37 -13.25 -19.82
C GLN A 152 0.98 -13.30 -19.09
N GLY A 153 1.88 -12.34 -19.38
CA GLY A 153 3.24 -12.33 -18.84
C GLY A 153 3.41 -11.62 -17.49
N PHE A 154 2.51 -10.70 -17.15
CA PHE A 154 2.63 -9.84 -15.98
C PHE A 154 1.45 -9.98 -15.03
N GLU A 155 1.68 -9.60 -13.77
CA GLU A 155 0.65 -9.52 -12.76
C GLU A 155 0.88 -8.35 -11.81
N SER A 156 -0.19 -7.95 -11.12
CA SER A 156 -0.13 -6.99 -10.02
C SER A 156 0.34 -7.71 -8.76
N TYR A 157 1.63 -7.58 -8.45
CA TYR A 157 2.20 -8.12 -7.23
C TYR A 157 1.80 -7.25 -6.05
N LYS A 158 1.08 -7.85 -5.10
CA LYS A 158 0.70 -7.20 -3.85
C LYS A 158 1.68 -7.58 -2.74
N GLY A 159 2.63 -6.69 -2.47
CA GLY A 159 3.71 -6.92 -1.52
C GLY A 159 3.31 -6.72 -0.06
N ALA A 160 2.58 -5.64 0.23
CA ALA A 160 2.08 -5.32 1.57
C ALA A 160 0.85 -4.40 1.51
N ASP A 161 -0.06 -4.55 2.46
CA ASP A 161 -1.08 -3.55 2.77
C ASP A 161 -0.64 -2.66 3.94
N LYS A 162 -0.96 -1.38 3.89
CA LYS A 162 -0.77 -0.46 5.00
C LYS A 162 -1.54 -0.98 6.22
N ASP A 163 -0.89 -0.92 7.38
CA ASP A 163 -1.40 -1.38 8.67
C ASP A 163 -1.59 -2.91 8.77
N GLU A 164 -1.17 -3.69 7.76
CA GLU A 164 -1.07 -5.16 7.82
C GLU A 164 -0.08 -5.57 8.91
N VAL A 165 -0.45 -6.58 9.72
CA VAL A 165 0.43 -7.13 10.76
C VAL A 165 1.50 -7.99 10.11
N ILE A 166 2.75 -7.52 10.16
CA ILE A 166 3.91 -8.20 9.57
C ILE A 166 4.57 -9.14 10.56
N SER A 167 4.62 -8.77 11.84
CA SER A 167 5.22 -9.60 12.88
C SER A 167 4.67 -9.25 14.26
N THR A 168 4.66 -10.24 15.16
CA THR A 168 4.36 -10.07 16.58
C THR A 168 5.52 -10.61 17.39
N LEU A 169 6.19 -9.73 18.13
CA LEU A 169 7.39 -10.07 18.89
C LEU A 169 7.05 -10.09 20.38
N LYS A 170 7.36 -11.17 21.08
CA LYS A 170 7.22 -11.24 22.54
C LYS A 170 8.28 -10.38 23.22
N VAL A 171 7.87 -9.55 24.16
CA VAL A 171 8.73 -8.60 24.87
C VAL A 171 9.03 -9.12 26.28
N ASP A 172 10.28 -9.49 26.52
CA ASP A 172 10.71 -10.07 27.81
C ASP A 172 10.65 -9.08 28.98
N ASN A 173 11.03 -7.81 28.72
CA ASN A 173 11.13 -6.77 29.74
C ASN A 173 10.02 -5.71 29.62
N HIS A 174 8.80 -6.15 29.33
CA HIS A 174 7.63 -5.27 29.29
C HIS A 174 7.19 -4.88 30.71
N SER A 175 6.59 -3.69 30.86
CA SER A 175 5.91 -3.31 32.09
C SER A 175 4.62 -4.13 32.23
N SER A 176 4.25 -4.53 33.44
CA SER A 176 2.96 -5.18 33.73
C SER A 176 1.73 -4.35 33.35
N SER A 177 1.92 -3.05 33.12
CA SER A 177 0.88 -2.10 32.64
C SER A 177 0.81 -1.97 31.12
N SER A 178 1.58 -2.76 30.38
CA SER A 178 1.63 -2.73 28.91
C SER A 178 1.51 -4.13 28.32
N PRO A 179 1.18 -4.25 27.02
CA PRO A 179 1.15 -5.55 26.34
C PRO A 179 2.47 -6.30 26.47
N GLU A 180 2.40 -7.63 26.54
CA GLU A 180 3.60 -8.49 26.55
C GLU A 180 4.22 -8.68 25.16
N SER A 181 3.61 -8.12 24.12
CA SER A 181 4.03 -8.26 22.73
C SER A 181 4.07 -6.92 22.02
N LEU A 182 5.04 -6.77 21.11
CA LEU A 182 5.16 -5.66 20.19
C LEU A 182 4.69 -6.10 18.80
N VAL A 183 3.61 -5.48 18.32
CA VAL A 183 3.04 -5.78 17.00
C VAL A 183 3.59 -4.79 15.98
N ALA A 184 4.29 -5.31 14.98
CA ALA A 184 4.82 -4.54 13.85
C ALA A 184 3.84 -4.58 12.68
N VAL A 185 3.44 -3.40 12.20
CA VAL A 185 2.58 -3.25 11.02
C VAL A 185 3.29 -2.53 9.88
N SER A 186 2.89 -2.82 8.65
CA SER A 186 3.41 -2.13 7.47
C SER A 186 3.01 -0.65 7.46
N GLY A 187 3.97 0.24 7.15
CA GLY A 187 3.75 1.67 7.16
C GLY A 187 3.05 2.25 5.93
N GLU A 188 3.01 1.50 4.82
CA GLU A 188 2.44 1.91 3.53
C GLU A 188 2.00 0.69 2.69
N ASN A 189 1.20 0.93 1.65
CA ASN A 189 0.89 -0.11 0.66
C ASN A 189 2.10 -0.29 -0.26
N PHE A 190 2.34 -1.51 -0.71
CA PHE A 190 3.26 -1.80 -1.81
C PHE A 190 2.61 -2.74 -2.83
N THR A 191 2.45 -2.20 -4.03
CA THR A 191 2.02 -2.93 -5.22
C THR A 191 3.00 -2.62 -6.34
N ASP A 192 3.31 -3.61 -7.18
CA ASP A 192 4.12 -3.45 -8.37
C ASP A 192 3.60 -4.31 -9.54
N ILE A 193 3.98 -3.99 -10.77
CA ILE A 193 3.68 -4.82 -11.94
C ILE A 193 4.95 -5.57 -12.33
N LEU A 194 4.91 -6.89 -12.20
CA LEU A 194 6.09 -7.74 -12.39
C LEU A 194 5.77 -8.88 -13.36
N ARG A 195 6.81 -9.46 -13.97
CA ARG A 195 6.61 -10.72 -14.67
C ARG A 195 6.20 -11.77 -13.64
N LYS A 196 5.27 -12.66 -14.00
CA LYS A 196 4.79 -13.70 -13.08
C LYS A 196 5.93 -14.55 -12.51
N GLU A 197 6.92 -14.87 -13.33
CA GLU A 197 8.13 -15.60 -12.91
C GLU A 197 9.08 -14.81 -11.98
N GLU A 198 9.02 -13.47 -12.00
CA GLU A 198 9.80 -12.61 -11.11
C GLU A 198 9.10 -12.47 -9.75
N ALA A 199 7.77 -12.36 -9.75
CA ALA A 199 6.98 -12.27 -8.53
C ALA A 199 7.22 -13.46 -7.58
N GLU A 200 7.34 -14.67 -8.13
CA GLU A 200 7.67 -15.89 -7.37
C GLU A 200 9.07 -15.88 -6.72
N LYS A 201 9.99 -15.06 -7.24
CA LYS A 201 11.39 -14.97 -6.77
C LYS A 201 11.60 -13.88 -5.72
N ILE A 202 10.59 -13.07 -5.42
CA ILE A 202 10.71 -11.99 -4.45
C ILE A 202 10.99 -12.57 -3.07
N LYS A 203 12.06 -12.09 -2.44
CA LYS A 203 12.41 -12.40 -1.07
C LYS A 203 12.05 -11.24 -0.17
N LYS A 204 11.34 -11.54 0.91
CA LYS A 204 11.03 -10.59 2.00
C LYS A 204 11.99 -10.82 3.16
N SER A 205 12.50 -9.75 3.75
CA SER A 205 13.32 -9.80 4.96
C SER A 205 12.99 -8.64 5.88
N ILE A 206 13.17 -8.84 7.19
CA ILE A 206 12.94 -7.80 8.18
C ILE A 206 14.26 -7.40 8.82
N VAL A 207 14.48 -6.08 8.90
CA VAL A 207 15.59 -5.49 9.63
C VAL A 207 15.02 -4.65 10.78
N TRP A 208 15.20 -5.13 12.01
CA TRP A 208 14.73 -4.43 13.20
C TRP A 208 15.59 -3.22 13.53
N ASN A 209 14.96 -2.16 14.02
CA ASN A 209 15.64 -0.97 14.50
C ASN A 209 16.32 -1.29 15.84
N LYS A 210 17.66 -1.34 15.81
CA LYS A 210 18.51 -1.66 16.96
C LYS A 210 18.47 -0.60 18.06
N ASP A 211 17.89 0.58 17.82
CA ASP A 211 17.68 1.59 18.85
C ASP A 211 16.50 1.26 19.77
N PHE A 212 15.55 0.46 19.29
CA PHE A 212 14.37 0.04 20.04
C PHE A 212 14.49 -1.40 20.54
N ILE A 213 15.03 -2.29 19.71
CA ILE A 213 14.88 -3.74 19.86
C ILE A 213 16.25 -4.41 19.91
N PHE A 214 16.43 -5.29 20.89
CA PHE A 214 17.53 -6.25 20.95
C PHE A 214 16.96 -7.68 20.85
N SER A 215 17.37 -8.42 19.82
CA SER A 215 17.01 -9.84 19.66
C SER A 215 17.86 -10.69 20.59
N LEU A 216 17.23 -11.64 21.28
CA LEU A 216 17.94 -12.58 22.15
C LEU A 216 18.44 -13.77 21.31
N ASP A 217 19.74 -14.07 21.40
CA ASP A 217 20.37 -15.16 20.65
C ASP A 217 19.59 -16.48 20.85
N GLY A 218 19.17 -17.09 19.73
CA GLY A 218 18.51 -18.40 19.71
C GLY A 218 16.98 -18.40 19.60
N GLU A 219 16.29 -17.26 19.79
CA GLU A 219 14.82 -17.17 19.67
C GLU A 219 14.41 -16.07 18.67
N ARG A 220 13.73 -16.46 17.57
CA ARG A 220 13.37 -15.51 16.48
C ARG A 220 12.31 -14.48 16.88
N ASP A 221 11.42 -14.84 17.81
CA ASP A 221 10.21 -14.04 18.12
C ASP A 221 10.24 -13.43 19.53
N LYS A 222 11.40 -13.43 20.20
CA LYS A 222 11.56 -12.86 21.54
C LYS A 222 12.60 -11.75 21.56
N ILE A 223 12.21 -10.62 22.15
CA ILE A 223 13.03 -9.40 22.17
C ILE A 223 13.10 -8.75 23.56
N LYS A 224 14.09 -7.88 23.72
CA LYS A 224 14.13 -6.88 24.79
C LYS A 224 14.03 -5.47 24.22
N LEU A 225 13.29 -4.63 24.91
CA LEU A 225 13.22 -3.21 24.63
C LEU A 225 14.42 -2.47 25.21
N LEU A 226 15.07 -1.64 24.39
CA LEU A 226 16.07 -0.69 24.84
C LEU A 226 15.41 0.57 25.41
N SER A 227 14.30 1.00 24.80
CA SER A 227 13.45 2.12 25.21
C SER A 227 11.97 1.74 25.10
N SER A 228 11.09 2.47 25.80
CA SER A 228 9.65 2.29 25.62
C SER A 228 9.23 2.71 24.21
N VAL A 229 8.40 1.89 23.57
CA VAL A 229 7.88 2.12 22.22
C VAL A 229 6.50 2.76 22.31
N LYS A 230 6.22 3.72 21.43
CA LYS A 230 4.89 4.33 21.26
C LYS A 230 4.24 3.81 19.98
N ALA A 231 2.91 3.86 19.94
CA ALA A 231 2.17 3.60 18.71
C ALA A 231 2.67 4.53 17.59
N GLY A 232 2.95 3.97 16.41
CA GLY A 232 3.46 4.68 15.24
C GLY A 232 4.99 4.78 15.15
N ASP A 233 5.74 4.45 16.21
CA ASP A 233 7.21 4.47 16.16
C ASP A 233 7.72 3.50 15.09
N VAL A 234 8.75 3.91 14.34
CA VAL A 234 9.41 3.06 13.33
C VAL A 234 10.37 2.11 14.03
N ILE A 235 9.94 0.86 14.15
CA ILE A 235 10.63 -0.19 14.92
C ILE A 235 11.44 -1.14 14.02
N GLY A 236 11.35 -0.99 12.71
CA GLY A 236 12.13 -1.76 11.76
C GLY A 236 11.76 -1.42 10.31
N LYS A 237 12.24 -2.26 9.40
CA LYS A 237 11.90 -2.20 7.98
C LYS A 237 11.65 -3.59 7.43
N GLU A 238 10.69 -3.70 6.54
CA GLU A 238 10.53 -4.83 5.63
C GLU A 238 11.19 -4.47 4.29
N ILE A 239 12.00 -5.38 3.77
CA ILE A 239 12.79 -5.19 2.55
C ILE A 239 12.38 -6.29 1.55
N PHE A 240 11.93 -5.85 0.38
CA PHE A 240 11.57 -6.68 -0.76
C PHE A 240 12.75 -6.69 -1.73
N THR A 241 13.26 -7.87 -2.07
CA THR A 241 14.38 -8.04 -3.00
C THR A 241 14.05 -9.00 -4.12
N LEU A 242 14.53 -8.70 -5.32
CA LEU A 242 14.45 -9.55 -6.51
C LEU A 242 15.85 -9.67 -7.11
N ASP A 243 16.32 -10.91 -7.26
CA ASP A 243 17.65 -11.22 -7.80
C ASP A 243 18.80 -10.40 -7.18
N GLY A 244 18.70 -10.15 -5.87
CA GLY A 244 19.70 -9.40 -5.09
C GLY A 244 19.55 -7.87 -5.14
N SER A 245 18.64 -7.33 -5.95
CA SER A 245 18.33 -5.90 -5.99
C SER A 245 17.15 -5.58 -5.06
N VAL A 246 17.24 -4.45 -4.36
CA VAL A 246 16.13 -3.96 -3.52
C VAL A 246 15.05 -3.36 -4.41
N LEU A 247 13.84 -3.92 -4.34
CA LEU A 247 12.65 -3.38 -5.01
C LEU A 247 12.02 -2.27 -4.18
N LYS A 248 11.81 -2.53 -2.88
CA LYS A 248 11.12 -1.61 -1.97
C LYS A 248 11.59 -1.84 -0.54
N GLU A 249 11.73 -0.75 0.20
CA GLU A 249 11.80 -0.75 1.66
C GLU A 249 10.53 -0.12 2.22
N ILE A 250 9.93 -0.78 3.22
CA ILE A 250 8.77 -0.27 3.94
C ILE A 250 9.11 -0.16 5.41
N ASN A 251 8.86 1.00 6.01
CA ASN A 251 9.00 1.17 7.46
C ASN A 251 7.94 0.33 8.19
N LEU A 252 8.38 -0.49 9.14
CA LEU A 252 7.52 -1.18 10.08
C LEU A 252 7.26 -0.30 11.29
N LYS A 253 5.98 -0.12 11.62
CA LYS A 253 5.53 0.73 12.71
C LYS A 253 4.96 -0.09 13.84
N ALA A 254 5.14 0.36 15.08
CA ALA A 254 4.47 -0.23 16.22
C ALA A 254 2.96 0.05 16.17
N LYS A 255 2.12 -0.99 16.18
CA LYS A 255 0.67 -0.83 16.19
C LYS A 255 0.18 -0.14 17.47
N GLU A 256 0.79 -0.51 18.59
CA GLU A 256 0.52 0.01 19.92
C GLU A 256 1.82 0.24 20.70
N GLY A 257 1.74 0.99 21.79
CA GLY A 257 2.90 1.28 22.63
C GLY A 257 3.19 0.15 23.63
N VAL A 258 4.47 -0.21 23.76
CA VAL A 258 4.94 -1.16 24.78
C VAL A 258 5.93 -0.46 25.69
N LYS A 259 5.61 -0.42 26.99
CA LYS A 259 6.46 0.23 27.98
C LYS A 259 7.54 -0.74 28.45
N LYS A 260 8.77 -0.27 28.48
CA LYS A 260 9.87 -1.01 29.12
C LYS A 260 9.66 -1.02 30.65
N GLN A 261 9.96 -2.15 31.28
CA GLN A 261 9.94 -2.28 32.72
C GLN A 261 11.02 -1.41 33.36
N ASP A 262 10.64 -0.64 34.38
CA ASP A 262 11.57 0.19 35.15
C ASP A 262 12.30 -0.67 36.19
N ILE A 263 13.62 -0.71 36.10
CA ILE A 263 14.51 -1.49 36.98
C ILE A 263 14.36 -1.02 38.44
N MET A 264 14.05 0.25 38.67
CA MET A 264 13.90 0.81 40.02
C MET A 264 12.67 0.24 40.75
N SER A 265 11.60 -0.10 40.01
CA SER A 265 10.39 -0.72 40.57
C SER A 265 10.60 -2.16 41.04
N ILE A 266 11.50 -2.90 40.40
CA ILE A 266 11.86 -4.28 40.77
C ILE A 266 12.60 -4.27 42.11
N GLY A 267 13.61 -3.40 42.25
CA GLY A 267 14.41 -3.30 43.48
C GLY A 267 13.57 -2.92 44.69
N ILE A 268 12.64 -1.96 44.54
CA ILE A 268 11.77 -1.54 45.66
C ILE A 268 10.81 -2.66 46.06
N ASN A 269 10.17 -3.36 45.12
CA ASN A 269 9.26 -4.46 45.45
C ASN A 269 10.00 -5.63 46.14
N SER A 270 11.19 -6.00 45.69
CA SER A 270 12.00 -7.04 46.35
C SER A 270 12.43 -6.63 47.76
N ILE A 271 12.82 -5.36 47.96
CA ILE A 271 13.21 -4.83 49.27
C ILE A 271 12.00 -4.76 50.21
N VAL A 272 10.88 -4.22 49.75
CA VAL A 272 9.63 -4.14 50.53
C VAL A 272 9.13 -5.53 50.92
N SER A 273 9.16 -6.50 50.00
CA SER A 273 8.76 -7.89 50.30
C SER A 273 9.67 -8.54 51.34
N PHE A 274 10.99 -8.29 51.27
CA PHE A 274 11.95 -8.78 52.25
C PHE A 274 11.66 -8.22 53.65
N PHE A 275 11.48 -6.89 53.76
CA PHE A 275 11.18 -6.25 55.05
C PHE A 275 9.81 -6.64 55.60
N ALA A 276 8.79 -6.81 54.74
CA ALA A 276 7.48 -7.32 55.16
C ALA A 276 7.58 -8.74 55.74
N GLY A 277 8.37 -9.63 55.12
CA GLY A 277 8.63 -10.97 55.63
C GLY A 277 9.31 -10.96 57.00
N VAL A 278 10.31 -10.10 57.21
CA VAL A 278 11.00 -9.93 58.50
C VAL A 278 10.05 -9.43 59.59
N ILE A 279 9.20 -8.44 59.28
CA ILE A 279 8.21 -7.90 60.23
C ILE A 279 7.18 -8.98 60.61
N CYS A 280 6.64 -9.71 59.65
CA CYS A 280 5.70 -10.82 59.91
C CYS A 280 6.33 -11.91 60.78
N GLY A 281 7.60 -12.27 60.53
CA GLY A 281 8.35 -13.21 61.35
C GLY A 281 8.52 -12.74 62.80
N ALA A 282 8.90 -11.47 63.00
CA ALA A 282 9.07 -10.87 64.32
C ALA A 282 7.75 -10.81 65.11
N VAL A 283 6.64 -10.46 64.45
CA VAL A 283 5.29 -10.47 65.05
C VAL A 283 4.88 -11.90 65.44
N GLY A 284 5.16 -12.90 64.59
CA GLY A 284 4.91 -14.30 64.90
C GLY A 284 5.66 -14.77 66.16
N ILE A 285 6.95 -14.41 66.28
CA ILE A 285 7.78 -14.70 67.46
C ILE A 285 7.22 -14.02 68.71
N LEU A 286 6.82 -12.75 68.62
CA LEU A 286 6.21 -12.01 69.73
C LEU A 286 4.90 -12.66 70.21
N ILE A 287 4.04 -13.11 69.29
CA ILE A 287 2.81 -13.83 69.61
C ILE A 287 3.13 -15.17 70.28
N MET A 288 4.13 -15.91 69.80
CA MET A 288 4.59 -17.16 70.38
C MET A 288 5.13 -16.96 71.81
N LEU A 289 5.99 -15.97 72.02
CA LEU A 289 6.53 -15.61 73.33
C LEU A 289 5.42 -15.18 74.30
N ARG A 290 4.44 -14.40 73.84
CA ARG A 290 3.24 -14.06 74.64
C ARG A 290 2.43 -15.30 75.01
N ARG A 291 2.25 -16.27 74.10
CA ARG A 291 1.56 -17.54 74.39
C ARG A 291 2.33 -18.37 75.42
N ILE A 292 3.66 -18.46 75.30
CA ILE A 292 4.53 -19.16 76.26
C ILE A 292 4.48 -18.49 77.64
N ALA A 293 4.58 -17.16 77.70
CA ALA A 293 4.48 -16.40 78.95
C ALA A 293 3.10 -16.55 79.61
N LYS A 294 2.01 -16.56 78.82
CA LYS A 294 0.64 -16.80 79.32
C LYS A 294 0.47 -18.23 79.83
N LYS A 295 1.09 -19.23 79.18
CA LYS A 295 1.10 -20.63 79.65
C LYS A 295 1.89 -20.78 80.96
N ARG A 296 3.07 -20.17 81.08
CA ARG A 296 3.87 -20.15 82.33
C ARG A 296 3.11 -19.46 83.49
N ARG A 297 2.44 -18.33 83.24
CA ARG A 297 1.60 -17.66 84.25
C ARG A 297 0.39 -18.48 84.69
N ARG A 298 -0.16 -19.35 83.83
CA ARG A 298 -1.24 -20.28 84.21
C ARG A 298 -0.73 -21.43 85.06
N LEU A 299 0.45 -21.96 84.78
CA LEU A 299 1.08 -23.03 85.57
C LEU A 299 1.53 -22.53 86.96
N SER A 300 2.04 -21.30 87.07
CA SER A 300 2.40 -20.69 88.36
C SER A 300 1.21 -20.43 89.30
N ARG A 301 -0.02 -20.30 88.78
CA ARG A 301 -1.23 -20.17 89.62
C ARG A 301 -1.80 -21.49 90.13
N TYR A 302 -1.39 -22.62 89.56
CA TYR A 302 -1.80 -23.95 90.02
C TYR A 302 -0.83 -24.57 91.02
N GLY A 303 0.37 -24.01 91.21
CA GLY A 303 1.37 -24.49 92.16
C GLY A 303 1.30 -23.89 93.58
N TYR A 304 0.24 -23.16 93.93
CA TYR A 304 0.12 -22.45 95.22
C TYR A 304 -1.20 -22.73 95.96
N ARG A 305 -1.85 -23.88 95.69
CA ARG A 305 -2.94 -24.43 96.51
C ARG A 305 -2.64 -25.88 96.84
N ASP A 306 -1.58 -26.08 97.61
CA ASP A 306 -1.42 -27.20 98.55
C ASP A 306 -0.33 -26.75 99.54
N PHE A 307 -0.55 -27.02 100.84
CA PHE A 307 0.13 -26.50 102.03
C PHE A 307 -0.41 -25.17 102.61
N ASN A 308 -1.46 -25.29 103.44
CA ASN A 308 -1.29 -25.09 104.89
C ASN A 308 -2.49 -25.68 105.66
N LEU A 309 -2.16 -26.48 106.67
CA LEU A 309 -2.94 -26.80 107.87
C LEU A 309 -3.24 -25.53 108.67
#